data_AF-A0A2N1HUZ8-F1
#
_entry.id   AF-A0A2N1HUZ8-F1
#
_cell.length_a   1.000
_cell.length_b   1.000
_cell.length_c   1.000
_cell.angle_alpha   90.00
_cell.angle_beta   90.00
_cell.angle_gamma   90.00
#
_symmetry.space_group_name_H-M   'P 1'
#
loop_
_entity.id
_entity.type
_entity.pdbx_description
1 polymer ?
#
loop_
_entity_poly.entity_id
_entity_poly.type
_entity_poly.pdbx_seq_one_letter_code
_entity_poly.pdbx_strand_id
1 'polypeptide(L)'
;MVQLERHDNAVTILLTPNRSITWVQAKWIIAFMIAVVMIIAIAWTFVGAWMILPFAGLEAGLFAYLMYKVTRFTYLKQIVTFTEQEITIEMGIDRQQSAESLPRFGTDIYYSETDLNWHTPKITLHNGRQRVQIGQFLNADDMVLLRNELENLGLLICRQHWWKNKD
;
A
#
# COMPACT_ATOMS: atom_id res chain seq x y z
N MET A 1 -6.08 -4.34 2.06
CA MET A 1 -7.55 -4.41 2.17
C MET A 1 -8.18 -3.81 0.93
N VAL A 2 -9.15 -4.53 0.38
CA VAL A 2 -9.98 -4.10 -0.76
C VAL A 2 -11.38 -3.81 -0.23
N GLN A 3 -11.90 -2.61 -0.50
CA GLN A 3 -13.28 -2.24 -0.20
C GLN A 3 -13.99 -1.90 -1.51
N LEU A 4 -15.18 -2.43 -1.71
CA LEU A 4 -15.96 -2.21 -2.92
C LEU A 4 -17.23 -1.45 -2.57
N GLU A 5 -17.39 -0.29 -3.18
CA GLU A 5 -18.59 0.52 -3.08
C GLU A 5 -19.27 0.51 -4.45
N ARG A 6 -20.47 -0.07 -4.54
CA ARG A 6 -21.30 0.03 -5.74
C ARG A 6 -22.24 1.21 -5.59
N HIS A 7 -22.18 2.11 -6.56
CA HIS A 7 -23.16 3.15 -6.78
C HIS A 7 -23.95 2.81 -8.05
N ASP A 8 -25.21 3.25 -8.16
CA ASP A 8 -26.15 2.86 -9.24
C ASP A 8 -25.59 2.93 -10.68
N ASN A 9 -24.59 3.77 -10.95
CA ASN A 9 -23.98 3.93 -12.28
C ASN A 9 -22.45 3.85 -12.31
N ALA A 10 -21.81 3.54 -11.18
CA ALA A 10 -20.35 3.48 -11.05
C ALA A 10 -19.92 2.51 -9.96
N VAL A 11 -18.84 1.77 -10.22
CA VAL A 11 -18.24 0.87 -9.23
C VAL A 11 -16.93 1.46 -8.77
N THR A 12 -16.82 1.73 -7.47
CA THR A 12 -15.61 2.27 -6.87
C THR A 12 -14.92 1.19 -6.06
N ILE A 13 -13.67 0.89 -6.40
CA ILE A 13 -12.83 -0.02 -5.65
C ILE A 13 -11.80 0.81 -4.88
N LEU A 14 -11.93 0.84 -3.56
CA LEU A 14 -10.98 1.47 -2.67
C LEU A 14 -9.94 0.43 -2.24
N LEU A 15 -8.70 0.69 -2.65
CA LEU A 15 -7.54 -0.11 -2.31
C LEU A 15 -6.77 0.60 -1.20
N THR A 16 -6.63 -0.07 -0.06
CA THR A 16 -5.79 0.40 1.04
C THR A 16 -4.77 -0.66 1.43
N PRO A 17 -3.53 -0.28 1.78
CA PRO A 17 -2.55 -1.21 2.31
C PRO A 17 -3.10 -1.83 3.60
N ASN A 18 -2.81 -3.11 3.80
CA ASN A 18 -3.19 -3.78 5.04
C ASN A 18 -2.39 -3.18 6.20
N ARG A 19 -3.06 -2.41 7.06
CA ARG A 19 -2.43 -1.74 8.20
C ARG A 19 -2.58 -2.61 9.43
N SER A 20 -1.50 -3.28 9.82
CA SER A 20 -1.46 -3.99 11.10
C SER A 20 -1.36 -3.04 12.30
N ILE A 21 -0.96 -1.78 12.07
CA ILE A 21 -0.80 -0.78 13.13
C ILE A 21 -1.34 0.59 12.70
N THR A 22 -2.04 1.26 13.60
CA THR A 22 -2.49 2.65 13.41
C THR A 22 -1.42 3.64 13.84
N TRP A 23 -1.43 4.88 13.31
CA TRP A 23 -0.48 5.93 13.71
C TRP A 23 -0.49 6.21 15.21
N VAL A 24 -1.67 6.15 15.84
CA VAL A 24 -1.81 6.31 17.30
C VAL A 24 -1.06 5.20 18.04
N GLN A 25 -1.24 3.94 17.63
CA GLN A 25 -0.53 2.80 18.21
C GLN A 25 0.98 2.87 17.93
N ALA A 26 1.38 3.20 16.70
CA ALA A 26 2.78 3.37 16.33
C ALA A 26 3.45 4.45 17.19
N LYS A 27 2.78 5.58 17.41
CA LYS A 27 3.26 6.65 18.30
C LYS A 27 3.48 6.16 19.73
N TRP A 28 2.58 5.35 20.27
CA TRP A 28 2.74 4.78 21.61
C TRP A 28 3.91 3.79 21.70
N ILE A 29 4.08 2.92 20.70
CA ILE A 29 5.23 1.99 20.65
C ILE A 29 6.54 2.76 20.55
N ILE A 30 6.62 3.77 19.69
CA ILE A 30 7.80 4.62 19.53
C ILE A 30 8.10 5.34 20.85
N ALA A 31 7.09 5.95 21.47
CA ALA A 31 7.26 6.65 22.74
C ALA A 31 7.74 5.71 23.85
N PHE A 32 7.19 4.49 23.93
CA PHE A 32 7.62 3.49 24.88
C PHE A 32 9.08 3.06 24.66
N MET A 33 9.48 2.77 23.42
CA MET A 33 10.88 2.43 23.10
C MET A 33 11.85 3.57 23.44
N ILE A 34 11.51 4.80 23.06
CA ILE A 34 12.32 5.98 23.39
C ILE A 34 12.43 6.17 24.91
N ALA A 35 11.32 5.99 25.64
CA ALA A 35 11.33 6.11 27.09
C ALA A 35 12.29 5.10 27.74
N VAL A 36 12.26 3.83 27.30
CA VAL A 36 13.18 2.80 27.81
C VAL A 36 14.64 3.18 27.55
N VAL A 37 14.98 3.58 26.33
CA VAL A 37 16.35 4.00 25.96
C VAL A 37 16.79 5.23 26.76
N MET A 38 15.91 6.22 26.91
CA MET A 38 16.20 7.45 27.66
C MET A 38 16.39 7.19 29.15
N ILE A 39 15.60 6.30 29.77
CA ILE A 39 15.77 5.92 31.18
C ILE A 39 17.18 5.34 31.41
N ILE A 40 17.62 4.44 30.53
CA ILE A 40 18.96 3.85 30.61
C ILE A 40 20.02 4.94 30.42
N ALA A 41 19.90 5.78 29.39
CA ALA A 41 20.85 6.85 29.12
C ALA A 41 20.97 7.86 30.29
N ILE A 42 19.84 8.22 30.91
CA ILE A 42 19.80 9.09 32.10
C ILE A 42 20.50 8.42 33.29
N ALA A 43 20.22 7.13 33.55
CA ALA A 43 20.87 6.40 34.63
C ALA A 43 22.40 6.38 34.49
N TRP A 44 22.91 6.14 33.27
CA TRP A 44 24.35 6.18 32.98
C TRP A 44 24.95 7.58 33.06
N THR A 45 24.15 8.62 32.76
CA THR A 45 24.57 10.01 32.91
C THR A 45 24.92 10.33 34.37
N PHE A 46 24.14 9.81 35.34
CA PHE A 46 24.44 9.97 36.77
C PHE A 46 25.73 9.27 37.22
N VAL A 47 26.17 8.23 36.50
CA VAL A 47 27.44 7.52 36.76
C VAL A 47 28.64 8.25 36.14
N GLY A 48 28.42 9.41 35.52
CA GLY A 48 29.45 10.24 34.89
C GLY A 48 29.63 9.98 33.39
N ALA A 49 28.86 9.08 32.80
CA ALA A 49 28.88 8.81 31.36
C ALA A 49 27.97 9.77 30.58
N TRP A 50 28.15 11.08 30.79
CA TRP A 50 27.34 12.14 30.19
C TRP A 50 27.36 12.13 28.66
N MET A 51 28.41 11.57 28.04
CA MET A 51 28.53 11.43 26.60
C MET A 51 27.48 10.48 25.99
N ILE A 52 26.90 9.57 26.76
CA ILE A 52 25.90 8.60 26.27
C ILE A 52 24.58 9.29 25.91
N LEU A 53 24.24 10.37 26.62
CA LEU A 53 22.97 11.08 26.46
C LEU A 53 22.76 11.69 25.05
N PRO A 54 23.73 12.42 24.45
CA PRO A 54 23.56 12.93 23.09
C PRO A 54 23.49 11.81 22.03
N PHE A 55 24.21 10.70 22.18
CA PHE A 55 24.13 9.57 21.25
C PHE A 55 22.78 8.85 21.33
N ALA A 56 22.31 8.57 22.55
CA ALA A 56 21.00 7.96 22.76
C ALA A 56 19.85 8.85 22.25
N GLY A 57 19.95 10.16 22.45
CA GLY A 57 18.98 11.12 21.91
C GLY A 57 18.96 11.14 20.38
N LEU A 58 20.14 11.09 19.75
CA LEU A 58 20.25 11.05 18.28
C LEU A 58 19.68 9.76 17.70
N GLU A 59 20.03 8.61 18.27
CA GLU A 59 19.50 7.31 17.86
C GLU A 59 17.98 7.24 18.01
N ALA A 60 17.45 7.67 19.17
CA ALA A 60 16.03 7.74 19.42
C ALA A 60 15.30 8.68 18.43
N GLY A 61 15.89 9.83 18.12
CA GLY A 61 15.37 10.78 17.14
C GLY A 61 15.36 10.22 15.72
N LEU A 62 16.44 9.55 15.32
CA LEU A 62 16.54 8.90 14.00
C LEU A 62 15.52 7.76 13.89
N PHE A 63 15.39 6.93 14.92
CA PHE A 63 14.40 5.87 14.98
C PHE A 63 12.97 6.41 14.85
N ALA A 64 12.64 7.48 15.60
CA ALA A 64 11.33 8.14 15.51
C ALA A 64 11.06 8.68 14.09
N TYR A 65 12.07 9.29 13.46
CA TYR A 65 11.96 9.81 12.09
C TYR A 65 11.72 8.69 11.06
N LEU A 66 12.46 7.60 11.15
CA LEU A 66 12.30 6.45 10.25
C LEU A 66 10.92 5.82 10.42
N MET A 67 10.49 5.59 11.66
CA MET A 67 9.17 5.04 11.96
C MET A 67 8.03 5.96 11.49
N TYR A 68 8.18 7.27 11.65
CA TYR A 68 7.24 8.24 11.08
C TYR A 68 7.14 8.10 9.56
N LYS A 69 8.28 8.03 8.86
CA LYS A 69 8.29 7.87 7.40
C LYS A 69 7.63 6.58 6.97
N VAL A 70 8.01 5.44 7.56
CA VAL A 70 7.44 4.13 7.24
C VAL A 70 5.92 4.15 7.44
N THR A 71 5.47 4.65 8.59
CA THR A 71 4.04 4.72 8.90
C THR A 71 3.30 5.59 7.89
N ARG A 72 3.86 6.73 7.50
CA ARG A 72 3.29 7.65 6.49
C ARG A 72 3.16 6.99 5.12
N PHE A 73 4.09 6.13 4.71
CA PHE A 73 3.95 5.35 3.48
C PHE A 73 2.78 4.36 3.55
N THR A 74 2.49 3.78 4.71
CA THR A 74 1.33 2.90 4.92
C THR A 74 -0.02 3.64 4.85
N TYR A 75 -0.03 4.97 4.77
CA TYR A 75 -1.27 5.74 4.59
C TYR A 75 -1.67 5.96 3.13
N LEU A 76 -0.83 5.55 2.17
CA LEU A 76 -1.20 5.58 0.75
C LEU A 76 -2.51 4.82 0.52
N LYS A 77 -3.37 5.39 -0.32
CA LYS A 77 -4.65 4.85 -0.76
C LYS A 77 -4.69 4.98 -2.27
N GLN A 78 -5.35 4.03 -2.92
CA GLN A 78 -5.67 4.13 -4.33
C GLN A 78 -7.16 3.87 -4.50
N ILE A 79 -7.84 4.74 -5.23
CA ILE A 79 -9.26 4.64 -5.51
C ILE A 79 -9.36 4.40 -7.02
N VAL A 80 -9.99 3.29 -7.40
CA VAL A 80 -10.22 2.95 -8.80
C VAL A 80 -11.71 3.00 -9.05
N THR A 81 -12.14 4.01 -9.79
CA THR A 81 -13.55 4.25 -10.12
C THR A 81 -13.80 3.79 -11.55
N PHE A 82 -14.71 2.84 -11.70
CA PHE A 82 -15.17 2.31 -12.98
C PHE A 82 -16.51 2.95 -13.32
N THR A 83 -16.54 3.81 -14.33
CA THR A 83 -17.74 4.40 -14.91
C THR A 83 -18.10 3.66 -16.21
N GLU A 84 -19.23 3.94 -16.84
CA GLU A 84 -19.59 3.34 -18.14
C GLU A 84 -18.58 3.65 -19.26
N GLN A 85 -17.98 4.84 -19.23
CA GLN A 85 -17.12 5.34 -20.32
C GLN A 85 -15.63 5.34 -19.99
N GLU A 86 -15.27 5.50 -18.71
CA GLU A 86 -13.89 5.70 -18.26
C GLU A 86 -13.59 4.97 -16.95
N ILE A 87 -12.30 4.76 -16.71
CA ILE A 87 -11.71 4.19 -15.51
C ILE A 87 -10.77 5.26 -14.94
N THR A 88 -11.11 5.80 -13.77
CA THR A 88 -10.30 6.83 -13.10
C THR A 88 -9.57 6.21 -11.92
N ILE A 89 -8.26 6.41 -11.89
CA ILE A 89 -7.35 5.85 -10.89
C ILE A 89 -6.76 7.03 -10.13
N GLU A 90 -7.17 7.16 -8.88
CA GLU A 90 -6.69 8.20 -7.98
C GLU A 90 -5.75 7.58 -6.95
N MET A 91 -4.61 8.21 -6.71
CA MET A 91 -3.67 7.81 -5.66
C MET A 91 -3.42 8.98 -4.72
N GLY A 92 -3.45 8.74 -3.43
CA GLY A 92 -3.27 9.79 -2.43
C GLY A 92 -3.15 9.25 -1.01
N ILE A 93 -2.79 10.13 -0.07
CA ILE A 93 -2.68 9.79 1.36
C ILE A 93 -3.79 10.52 2.13
N ASP A 94 -3.71 11.85 2.07
CA ASP A 94 -4.64 12.81 2.66
C ASP A 94 -5.29 13.68 1.58
N ARG A 95 -4.51 14.01 0.54
CA ARG A 95 -4.95 14.66 -0.68
C ARG A 95 -4.58 13.81 -1.90
N GLN A 96 -5.33 13.96 -2.98
CA GLN A 96 -5.03 13.36 -4.28
C GLN A 96 -3.64 13.81 -4.75
N GLN A 97 -2.75 12.84 -4.93
CA GLN A 97 -1.39 13.05 -5.41
C GLN A 97 -1.26 12.77 -6.90
N SER A 98 -2.06 11.85 -7.42
CA SER A 98 -2.09 11.52 -8.85
C SER A 98 -3.49 11.08 -9.24
N ALA A 99 -3.91 11.47 -10.44
CA ALA A 99 -5.17 11.09 -11.05
C ALA A 99 -4.87 10.70 -12.49
N GLU A 100 -5.14 9.44 -12.84
CA GLU A 100 -5.00 8.95 -14.21
C GLU A 100 -6.33 8.39 -14.67
N SER A 101 -6.84 8.88 -15.80
CA SER A 101 -8.09 8.43 -16.40
C SER A 101 -7.80 7.69 -17.70
N LEU A 102 -8.39 6.50 -17.84
CA LEU A 102 -8.29 5.64 -19.01
C LEU A 102 -9.69 5.39 -19.59
N PRO A 103 -9.85 5.26 -20.91
CA PRO A 103 -11.11 4.81 -21.49
C PRO A 103 -11.47 3.40 -21.02
N ARG A 104 -12.74 3.11 -20.72
CA ARG A 104 -13.15 1.74 -20.38
C ARG A 104 -13.12 0.81 -21.58
N PHE A 105 -13.53 1.30 -22.75
CA PHE A 105 -13.45 0.55 -24.00
C PHE A 105 -11.99 0.41 -24.45
N GLY A 106 -11.55 -0.83 -24.69
CA GLY A 106 -10.19 -1.14 -25.11
C GLY A 106 -9.15 -1.20 -23.98
N THR A 107 -9.59 -1.17 -22.71
CA THR A 107 -8.70 -1.45 -21.58
C THR A 107 -8.67 -2.94 -21.28
N ASP A 108 -7.52 -3.56 -21.49
CA ASP A 108 -7.25 -4.93 -21.10
C ASP A 108 -6.64 -4.97 -19.70
N ILE A 109 -7.14 -5.87 -18.85
CA ILE A 109 -6.60 -6.08 -17.50
C ILE A 109 -5.61 -7.24 -17.56
N TYR A 110 -4.33 -6.97 -17.31
CA TYR A 110 -3.30 -7.99 -17.27
C TYR A 110 -3.02 -8.42 -15.83
N TYR A 111 -3.20 -9.71 -15.57
CA TYR A 111 -2.76 -10.35 -14.32
C TYR A 111 -1.43 -11.08 -14.56
N SER A 112 -0.37 -10.61 -13.92
CA SER A 112 0.95 -11.23 -13.97
C SER A 112 1.21 -11.97 -12.66
N GLU A 113 1.05 -13.29 -12.71
CA GLU A 113 1.59 -14.20 -11.70
C GLU A 113 3.08 -14.36 -12.00
N THR A 114 3.94 -13.94 -11.08
CA THR A 114 5.39 -14.18 -11.21
C THR A 114 5.69 -15.61 -10.78
N ASP A 115 6.52 -16.31 -11.54
CA ASP A 115 6.88 -17.73 -11.34
C ASP A 115 7.48 -18.06 -9.97
N LEU A 116 8.01 -17.04 -9.28
CA LEU A 116 8.53 -17.15 -7.94
C LEU A 116 7.39 -16.95 -6.93
N ASN A 117 7.05 -17.99 -6.17
CA ASN A 117 6.07 -18.02 -5.08
C ASN A 117 6.18 -16.86 -4.04
N TRP A 118 7.27 -16.11 -4.03
CA TRP A 118 7.51 -14.99 -3.11
C TRP A 118 7.17 -13.61 -3.67
N HIS A 119 6.81 -13.48 -4.95
CA HIS A 119 6.45 -12.19 -5.52
C HIS A 119 4.95 -11.95 -5.51
N THR A 120 4.54 -10.80 -4.98
CA THR A 120 3.15 -10.35 -5.03
C THR A 120 2.68 -10.23 -6.48
N PRO A 121 1.56 -10.88 -6.86
CA PRO A 121 1.00 -10.78 -8.20
C PRO A 121 0.68 -9.31 -8.52
N LYS A 122 0.80 -8.95 -9.80
CA LYS A 122 0.61 -7.56 -10.26
C LYS A 122 -0.57 -7.49 -11.21
N ILE A 123 -1.45 -6.51 -10.99
CA ILE A 123 -2.54 -6.17 -11.91
C ILE A 123 -2.17 -4.86 -12.61
N THR A 124 -2.15 -4.90 -13.94
CA THR A 124 -1.86 -3.72 -14.77
C THR A 124 -2.97 -3.51 -15.78
N LEU A 125 -3.50 -2.30 -15.84
CA LEU A 125 -4.48 -1.85 -16.82
C LEU A 125 -3.72 -1.32 -18.04
N HIS A 126 -3.99 -1.87 -19.21
CA HIS A 126 -3.39 -1.43 -20.48
C HIS A 126 -4.48 -0.89 -21.40
N ASN A 127 -4.31 0.36 -21.84
CA ASN A 127 -5.10 0.93 -22.94
C ASN A 127 -4.16 1.51 -23.98
N GLY A 128 -3.93 0.74 -25.06
CA GLY A 128 -2.98 1.09 -26.12
C GLY A 128 -1.56 1.34 -25.61
N ARG A 129 -1.18 2.62 -25.45
CA ARG A 129 0.15 3.03 -24.94
C ARG A 129 0.16 3.35 -23.44
N GLN A 130 -0.99 3.54 -22.81
CA GLN A 130 -1.07 3.82 -21.38
C GLN A 130 -1.05 2.50 -20.60
N ARG A 131 -0.20 2.45 -19.58
CA ARG A 131 -0.06 1.30 -18.67
C ARG A 131 -0.10 1.81 -17.25
N VAL A 132 -1.14 1.43 -16.51
CA VAL A 132 -1.31 1.86 -15.12
C VAL A 132 -1.39 0.65 -14.22
N GLN A 133 -0.48 0.57 -13.24
CA GLN A 133 -0.48 -0.50 -12.26
C GLN A 133 -1.43 -0.15 -11.11
N ILE A 134 -2.26 -1.12 -10.71
CA ILE A 134 -3.16 -0.98 -9.55
C ILE A 134 -2.74 -1.91 -8.42
N GLY A 135 -2.96 -1.47 -7.19
CA GLY A 135 -2.75 -2.27 -6.00
C GLY A 135 -1.28 -2.56 -5.68
N GLN A 136 -0.32 -1.77 -6.14
CA GLN A 136 1.13 -2.00 -5.91
C GLN A 136 1.54 -2.17 -4.44
N PHE A 137 0.69 -1.73 -3.50
CA PHE A 137 0.86 -1.79 -2.05
C PHE A 137 0.00 -2.87 -1.38
N LEU A 138 -0.77 -3.64 -2.15
CA LEU A 138 -1.57 -4.75 -1.65
C LEU A 138 -0.69 -5.97 -1.41
N ASN A 139 -1.07 -6.79 -0.44
CA ASN A 139 -0.45 -8.10 -0.21
C ASN A 139 -0.97 -9.12 -1.24
N ALA A 140 -0.35 -10.31 -1.28
CA ALA A 140 -0.74 -11.38 -2.20
C ALA A 140 -2.22 -11.80 -2.01
N ASP A 141 -2.69 -11.93 -0.77
CA ASP A 141 -4.09 -12.28 -0.48
C ASP A 141 -5.08 -11.20 -0.95
N ASP A 142 -4.77 -9.93 -0.67
CA ASP A 142 -5.57 -8.78 -1.11
C ASP A 142 -5.62 -8.68 -2.65
N MET A 143 -4.54 -9.04 -3.34
CA MET A 143 -4.49 -9.07 -4.80
C MET A 143 -5.37 -10.17 -5.40
N VAL A 144 -5.48 -11.33 -4.74
CA VAL A 144 -6.40 -12.40 -5.15
C VAL A 144 -7.86 -11.94 -4.96
N LEU A 145 -8.18 -11.28 -3.84
CA LEU A 145 -9.50 -10.68 -3.63
C LEU A 145 -9.83 -9.63 -4.70
N LEU A 146 -8.89 -8.73 -5.00
CA LEU A 146 -9.06 -7.74 -6.06
C LEU A 146 -9.33 -8.40 -7.42
N ARG A 147 -8.59 -9.46 -7.74
CA ARG A 147 -8.82 -10.23 -8.97
C ARG A 147 -10.24 -10.79 -9.04
N ASN A 148 -10.69 -11.47 -7.98
CA ASN A 148 -12.04 -12.05 -7.95
C ASN A 148 -13.12 -10.97 -8.11
N GLU A 149 -12.93 -9.80 -7.51
CA GLU A 149 -13.86 -8.68 -7.63
C GLU A 149 -13.89 -8.07 -9.03
N LEU A 150 -12.76 -8.04 -9.74
CA LEU A 150 -12.73 -7.63 -11.14
C LEU A 150 -13.41 -8.67 -12.06
N GLU A 151 -13.23 -9.96 -11.82
CA GLU A 151 -13.93 -11.04 -12.56
C GLU A 151 -15.45 -10.96 -12.33
N ASN A 152 -15.87 -10.72 -11.09
CA ASN A 152 -17.29 -10.54 -10.72
C ASN A 152 -17.94 -9.31 -11.37
N LEU A 153 -17.15 -8.31 -11.76
CA LEU A 153 -17.61 -7.13 -12.51
C LEU A 153 -17.71 -7.37 -14.03
N GLY A 154 -17.39 -8.59 -14.48
CA GLY A 154 -17.43 -8.96 -15.90
C GLY A 154 -16.29 -8.35 -16.73
N LEU A 155 -15.24 -7.86 -16.08
CA LEU A 155 -14.04 -7.39 -16.77
C LEU A 155 -13.18 -8.59 -17.17
N LEU A 156 -12.82 -8.67 -18.45
CA LEU A 156 -11.96 -9.75 -18.96
C LEU A 156 -10.55 -9.59 -18.41
N ILE A 157 -10.11 -10.54 -17.57
CA ILE A 157 -8.75 -10.59 -17.07
C ILE A 157 -7.91 -11.46 -17.99
N CYS A 158 -7.00 -10.83 -18.72
CA CYS A 158 -6.00 -11.51 -19.53
C CYS A 158 -4.85 -11.97 -18.64
N ARG A 159 -4.70 -13.29 -18.48
CA ARG A 159 -3.54 -13.87 -17.80
C ARG A 159 -2.32 -13.76 -18.72
N GLN A 160 -1.22 -13.17 -18.23
CA GLN A 160 0.00 -13.08 -19.04
C GLN A 160 0.61 -14.46 -19.37
N HIS A 161 0.38 -15.47 -18.53
CA HIS A 161 0.85 -16.84 -18.72
C HIS A 161 -0.31 -17.77 -19.07
N TRP A 162 -0.92 -17.59 -20.25
CA TRP A 162 -2.02 -18.46 -20.71
C TRP A 162 -1.58 -19.92 -20.98
N TRP A 163 -0.28 -20.17 -21.12
CA TRP A 163 0.31 -21.49 -21.43
C TRP A 163 0.72 -22.34 -20.22
N LYS A 164 0.67 -21.80 -18.99
CA LYS A 164 0.95 -22.58 -17.80
C LYS A 164 -0.32 -23.29 -17.34
N ASN A 165 -0.40 -24.59 -17.63
CA ASN A 165 -1.46 -25.49 -17.15
C ASN A 165 -1.51 -25.49 -15.62
N LYS A 166 -2.72 -25.64 -15.07
CA LYS A 166 -2.94 -25.99 -13.65
C LYS A 166 -2.43 -27.41 -13.45
N ASP A 167 -1.27 -27.57 -12.81
CA ASP A 167 -0.87 -28.82 -12.17
C ASP A 167 -1.20 -28.75 -10.67
#